data_AF-A0A9E5ST74-F1
#
_entry.id   AF-A0A9E5ST74-F1
#
_cell.length_a   1.000
_cell.length_b   1.000
_cell.length_c   1.000
_cell.angle_alpha   90.00
_cell.angle_beta   90.00
_cell.angle_gamma   90.00
#
_symmetry.space_group_name_H-M   'P 1'
#
loop_
_entity.id
_entity.type
_entity.pdbx_description
1 polymer ?
#
loop_
_entity_poly.entity_id
_entity_poly.type
_entity_poly.pdbx_seq_one_letter_code
_entity_poly.pdbx_strand_id
1 'polypeptide(L)'
;MNEARERARKLYQESGGRMLLKDIAAQLGIAEGTVRSWKKRDNWDDNNATLQISATQRKRRAATNRKAAESLSANEQLTDREKDFCAAFVHAPSASQAAMMTGHYSTYGSARTAAWEMMKKPAVVAEIQRLKAIKRAMLHA
;
A
#
# COMPACT_ATOMS: atom_id res chain seq x y z
N MET A 1 8.26 30.02 26.02
CA MET A 1 7.70 29.08 25.02
C MET A 1 6.91 29.87 24.00
N ASN A 2 6.85 29.44 22.74
CA ASN A 2 6.17 30.20 21.69
C ASN A 2 4.69 29.75 21.61
N GLU A 3 3.78 30.46 22.28
CA GLU A 3 2.35 30.11 22.38
C GLU A 3 1.67 29.94 21.01
N ALA A 4 2.10 30.70 20.00
CA ALA A 4 1.59 30.59 18.64
C ALA A 4 1.87 29.23 18.01
N ARG A 5 3.00 28.59 18.36
CA ARG A 5 3.40 27.28 17.86
C ARG A 5 2.52 26.17 18.41
N GLU A 6 2.21 26.22 19.70
CA GLU A 6 1.35 25.22 20.35
C GLU A 6 -0.11 25.37 19.89
N ARG A 7 -0.61 26.60 19.77
CA ARG A 7 -1.95 26.87 19.22
C ARG A 7 -2.08 26.39 17.78
N ALA A 8 -1.08 26.65 16.94
CA ALA A 8 -1.04 26.15 15.57
C ALA A 8 -1.04 24.61 15.51
N ARG A 9 -0.27 23.95 16.41
CA ARG A 9 -0.24 22.48 16.52
C ARG A 9 -1.60 21.93 16.91
N LYS A 10 -2.25 22.56 17.90
CA LYS A 10 -3.56 22.15 18.40
C LYS A 10 -4.64 22.26 17.33
N LEU A 11 -4.72 23.39 16.62
CA LEU A 11 -5.66 23.57 15.49
C LEU A 11 -5.45 22.52 14.39
N TYR A 12 -4.19 22.24 14.04
CA TYR A 12 -3.85 21.21 13.06
C TYR A 12 -4.29 19.80 13.52
N GLN A 13 -4.04 19.44 14.78
CA GLN A 13 -4.40 18.15 15.36
C GLN A 13 -5.91 17.98 15.54
N GLU A 14 -6.63 19.00 16.02
CA GLU A 14 -8.10 18.99 16.16
C GLU A 14 -8.79 18.79 14.81
N SER A 15 -8.22 19.34 13.74
CA SER A 15 -8.72 19.12 12.37
C SER A 15 -8.40 17.73 11.79
N GLY A 16 -7.62 16.91 12.50
CA GLY A 16 -7.09 15.64 11.98
C GLY A 16 -6.20 15.82 10.75
N GLY A 17 -5.51 16.95 10.63
CA GLY A 17 -4.66 17.30 9.48
C GLY A 17 -5.40 17.78 8.22
N ARG A 18 -6.71 18.08 8.32
CA ARG A 18 -7.51 18.56 7.17
C ARG A 18 -7.45 20.07 6.97
N MET A 19 -7.17 20.83 8.03
CA MET A 19 -7.12 22.28 7.97
C MET A 19 -5.85 22.74 7.25
N LEU A 20 -6.00 23.69 6.32
CA LEU A 20 -4.87 24.21 5.54
C LEU A 20 -3.99 25.07 6.44
N LEU A 21 -2.67 24.94 6.29
CA LEU A 21 -1.70 25.69 7.09
C LEU A 21 -1.84 27.21 6.89
N LYS A 22 -2.30 27.64 5.71
CA LYS A 22 -2.59 29.04 5.41
C LYS A 22 -3.74 29.60 6.26
N ASP A 23 -4.75 28.78 6.56
CA ASP A 23 -5.92 29.20 7.33
C ASP A 23 -5.55 29.28 8.83
N ILE A 24 -4.75 28.32 9.32
CA ILE A 24 -4.15 28.36 10.66
C ILE A 24 -3.25 29.60 10.82
N ALA A 25 -2.46 29.91 9.80
CA ALA A 25 -1.58 31.07 9.78
C ALA A 25 -2.37 32.39 9.80
N ALA A 26 -3.44 32.49 9.01
CA ALA A 26 -4.34 33.64 9.01
C ALA A 26 -5.04 33.83 10.36
N GLN A 27 -5.53 32.76 10.97
CA GLN A 27 -6.20 32.80 12.28
C GLN A 27 -5.27 33.23 13.42
N LEU A 28 -3.97 32.93 13.30
CA LEU A 28 -2.94 33.29 14.29
C LEU A 28 -2.17 34.56 13.94
N GLY A 29 -2.45 35.20 12.80
CA GLY A 29 -1.75 36.40 12.34
C GLY A 29 -0.25 36.18 12.05
N ILE A 30 0.15 34.98 11.65
CA ILE A 30 1.54 34.62 11.36
C ILE A 30 1.73 34.23 9.89
N ALA A 31 2.98 34.21 9.43
CA ALA A 31 3.29 33.75 8.08
C ALA A 31 3.08 32.23 7.94
N GLU A 32 2.48 31.79 6.83
CA GLU A 32 2.29 30.37 6.51
C GLU A 32 3.63 29.60 6.53
N GLY A 33 4.71 30.21 6.02
CA GLY A 33 6.05 29.63 6.03
C GLY A 33 6.54 29.24 7.43
N THR A 34 6.12 29.99 8.45
CA THR A 34 6.44 29.72 9.86
C THR A 34 5.71 28.47 10.35
N VAL A 35 4.41 28.37 10.08
CA VAL A 35 3.59 27.19 10.43
C VAL A 35 4.14 25.94 9.72
N ARG A 36 4.51 26.07 8.44
CA ARG A 36 5.13 25.00 7.65
C ARG A 36 6.46 24.53 8.24
N SER A 37 7.30 25.46 8.69
CA SER A 37 8.57 25.14 9.35
C SER A 37 8.37 24.40 10.67
N TRP A 38 7.40 24.84 11.50
CA TRP A 38 7.07 24.18 12.76
C TRP A 38 6.50 22.77 12.56
N LYS A 39 5.56 22.62 11.63
CA LYS A 39 4.98 21.33 11.24
C LYS A 39 6.06 20.31 10.89
N LYS A 40 7.06 20.73 10.10
CA LYS A 40 8.20 19.88 9.72
C LYS A 40 9.12 19.59 10.90
N ARG A 41 9.49 20.61 11.68
CA ARG A 41 10.44 20.48 12.80
C ARG A 41 9.92 19.61 13.94
N ASP A 42 8.62 19.62 14.18
CA ASP A 42 7.97 18.89 15.26
C ASP A 42 7.21 17.65 14.79
N ASN A 43 7.37 17.28 13.52
CA ASN A 43 6.72 16.13 12.91
C ASN A 43 5.21 16.04 13.21
N TRP A 44 4.45 17.12 13.01
CA TRP A 44 3.01 17.12 13.33
C TRP A 44 2.22 16.09 12.52
N ASP A 45 2.80 15.54 11.46
CA ASP A 45 2.26 14.48 10.61
C ASP A 45 2.49 13.06 11.14
N ASP A 46 2.74 12.88 12.44
CA ASP A 46 2.91 11.56 13.10
C ASP A 46 1.84 10.53 12.71
N ASN A 47 0.65 10.99 12.28
CA ASN A 47 -0.33 10.16 11.61
C ASN A 47 -0.72 10.79 10.27
N ASN A 48 -0.01 10.42 9.20
CA ASN A 48 -0.30 10.79 7.83
C ASN A 48 -1.70 10.29 7.42
N ALA A 49 -2.75 11.03 7.80
CA ALA A 49 -4.15 10.70 7.54
C ALA A 49 -4.42 10.51 6.04
N THR A 50 -3.62 11.17 5.18
CA THR A 50 -3.61 11.02 3.73
C THR A 50 -3.23 9.62 3.23
N LEU A 51 -2.47 8.85 4.02
CA LEU A 51 -2.08 7.47 3.71
C LEU A 51 -2.90 6.42 4.48
N GLN A 52 -3.74 6.86 5.43
CA GLN A 52 -4.56 5.95 6.23
C GLN A 52 -5.80 5.52 5.44
N ILE A 53 -5.76 4.30 4.92
CA ILE A 53 -6.97 3.58 4.48
C ILE A 53 -7.91 3.34 5.66
N SER A 54 -9.21 3.56 5.46
CA SER A 54 -10.22 3.39 6.52
C SER A 54 -10.22 1.96 7.08
N ALA A 55 -10.66 1.79 8.33
CA ALA A 55 -10.78 0.47 8.95
C ALA A 55 -11.64 -0.49 8.10
N THR A 56 -12.70 0.03 7.48
CA THR A 56 -13.56 -0.70 6.54
C THR A 56 -12.79 -1.14 5.30
N GLN A 57 -11.96 -0.26 4.72
CA GLN A 57 -11.15 -0.58 3.55
C GLN A 57 -10.03 -1.59 3.88
N ARG A 58 -9.44 -1.51 5.09
CA ARG A 58 -8.48 -2.50 5.58
C ARG A 58 -9.12 -3.88 5.74
N LYS A 59 -10.33 -3.95 6.32
CA LYS A 59 -11.11 -5.20 6.43
C LYS A 59 -11.45 -5.79 5.04
N ARG A 60 -11.90 -4.97 4.09
CA ARG A 60 -12.20 -5.41 2.71
C ARG A 60 -10.95 -5.98 2.02
N ARG A 61 -9.80 -5.31 2.14
CA ARG A 61 -8.52 -5.80 1.60
C ARG A 61 -8.09 -7.14 2.24
N ALA A 62 -8.21 -7.26 3.55
CA ALA A 62 -7.88 -8.50 4.27
C ALA A 62 -8.78 -9.68 3.84
N ALA A 63 -10.10 -9.45 3.70
CA ALA A 63 -11.04 -10.46 3.22
C ALA A 63 -10.74 -10.88 1.76
N THR A 64 -10.38 -9.92 0.91
CA THR A 64 -10.00 -10.20 -0.49
C THR A 64 -8.74 -11.05 -0.58
N ASN A 65 -7.70 -10.69 0.19
CA ASN A 65 -6.46 -11.45 0.24
C ASN A 65 -6.70 -12.88 0.76
N ARG A 66 -7.57 -13.05 1.76
CA ARG A 66 -7.95 -14.38 2.29
C ARG A 66 -8.63 -15.23 1.22
N LYS A 67 -9.65 -14.69 0.54
CA LYS A 67 -10.37 -15.41 -0.53
C LYS A 67 -9.44 -15.78 -1.70
N ALA A 68 -8.54 -14.88 -2.07
CA ALA A 68 -7.50 -15.15 -3.06
C ALA A 68 -6.59 -16.31 -2.62
N ALA A 69 -6.08 -16.28 -1.38
CA ALA A 69 -5.22 -17.33 -0.84
C ALA A 69 -5.93 -18.69 -0.77
N GLU A 70 -7.17 -18.74 -0.28
CA GLU A 70 -7.97 -19.98 -0.18
C GLU A 70 -8.22 -20.60 -1.58
N SER A 71 -8.54 -19.77 -2.57
CA SER A 71 -8.73 -20.25 -3.95
C SER A 71 -7.44 -20.75 -4.59
N LEU A 72 -6.29 -20.19 -4.19
CA LEU A 72 -4.97 -20.64 -4.64
C LEU A 72 -4.61 -21.97 -4.01
N SER A 73 -4.83 -22.12 -2.70
CA SER A 73 -4.53 -23.37 -1.99
C SER A 73 -5.35 -24.53 -2.54
N ALA A 74 -6.63 -24.30 -2.87
CA ALA A 74 -7.54 -25.31 -3.43
C ALA A 74 -7.25 -25.67 -4.90
N ASN A 75 -6.37 -24.94 -5.60
CA ASN A 75 -6.06 -25.23 -6.98
C ASN A 75 -4.99 -26.33 -7.09
N GLU A 76 -5.42 -27.58 -7.34
CA GLU A 76 -4.52 -28.73 -7.48
C GLU A 76 -3.73 -28.74 -8.81
N GLN A 77 -4.09 -27.89 -9.78
CA GLN A 77 -3.40 -27.82 -11.08
C GLN A 77 -2.09 -27.02 -11.02
N LEU A 78 -1.88 -26.26 -9.95
CA LEU A 78 -0.68 -25.47 -9.72
C LEU A 78 0.17 -26.11 -8.62
N THR A 79 1.47 -26.14 -8.84
CA THR A 79 2.45 -26.48 -7.81
C THR A 79 2.51 -25.39 -6.75
N ASP A 80 2.97 -25.72 -5.54
CA ASP A 80 3.11 -24.73 -4.46
C ASP A 80 4.00 -23.54 -4.86
N ARG A 81 5.05 -23.81 -5.65
CA ARG A 81 5.93 -22.76 -6.18
C ARG A 81 5.18 -21.79 -7.10
N GLU A 82 4.28 -22.31 -7.94
CA GLU A 82 3.48 -21.48 -8.84
C GLU A 82 2.39 -20.72 -8.10
N LYS A 83 1.80 -21.32 -7.05
CA LYS A 83 0.87 -20.65 -6.14
C LYS A 83 1.56 -19.46 -5.46
N ASP A 84 2.74 -19.67 -4.88
CA ASP A 84 3.52 -18.60 -4.25
C ASP A 84 3.79 -17.45 -5.22
N PHE A 85 4.19 -17.79 -6.44
CA PHE A 85 4.43 -16.80 -7.49
C PHE A 85 3.15 -16.03 -7.86
N CYS A 86 2.03 -16.72 -8.09
CA CYS A 86 0.75 -16.08 -8.40
C CYS A 86 0.32 -15.12 -7.29
N ALA A 87 0.44 -15.54 -6.02
CA ALA A 87 0.14 -14.72 -4.85
C ALA A 87 1.02 -13.45 -4.81
N ALA A 88 2.34 -13.60 -5.01
CA ALA A 88 3.27 -12.48 -5.03
C ALA A 88 2.99 -11.51 -6.20
N PHE A 89 2.65 -12.04 -7.37
CA PHE A 89 2.45 -11.25 -8.60
C PHE A 89 1.29 -10.25 -8.51
N VAL A 90 0.28 -10.53 -7.69
CA VAL A 90 -0.85 -9.62 -7.46
C VAL A 90 -0.40 -8.28 -6.85
N HIS A 91 0.74 -8.28 -6.15
CA HIS A 91 1.28 -7.11 -5.45
C HIS A 91 2.56 -6.56 -6.08
N ALA A 92 3.26 -7.35 -6.89
CA ALA A 92 4.51 -6.96 -7.52
C ALA A 92 4.29 -6.08 -8.77
N PRO A 93 5.21 -5.13 -9.05
CA PRO A 93 5.17 -4.31 -10.27
C PRO A 93 5.61 -5.09 -11.51
N SER A 94 6.31 -6.22 -11.35
CA SER A 94 6.79 -7.06 -12.46
C SER A 94 6.95 -8.53 -12.04
N ALA A 95 7.08 -9.41 -13.04
CA ALA A 95 7.28 -10.84 -12.84
C ALA A 95 8.54 -11.16 -12.04
N SER A 96 9.66 -10.50 -12.36
CA SER A 96 10.93 -10.73 -11.64
C SER A 96 10.85 -10.32 -10.18
N GLN A 97 10.13 -9.23 -9.88
CA GLN A 97 9.86 -8.81 -8.50
C GLN A 97 8.96 -9.79 -7.77
N ALA A 98 7.93 -10.33 -8.43
CA ALA A 98 7.07 -11.36 -7.86
C ALA A 98 7.89 -12.61 -7.47
N ALA A 99 8.77 -13.08 -8.36
CA ALA A 99 9.66 -14.21 -8.07
C ALA A 99 10.61 -13.91 -6.90
N MET A 100 11.18 -12.71 -6.83
CA MET A 100 12.03 -12.32 -5.68
C MET A 100 11.25 -12.34 -4.36
N MET A 101 10.00 -11.87 -4.37
CA MET A 101 9.17 -11.80 -3.16
C MET A 101 8.81 -13.17 -2.58
N THR A 102 8.91 -14.26 -3.35
CA THR A 102 8.62 -15.61 -2.81
C THR A 102 9.73 -16.14 -1.90
N GLY A 103 10.93 -15.53 -1.90
CA GLY A 103 12.08 -16.00 -1.13
C GLY A 103 12.76 -17.26 -1.69
N HIS A 104 12.31 -17.78 -2.84
CA HIS A 104 12.85 -19.00 -3.46
C HIS A 104 14.17 -18.77 -4.22
N TYR A 105 14.57 -17.51 -4.39
CA TYR A 105 15.72 -17.12 -5.21
C TYR A 105 16.62 -16.16 -4.44
N SER A 106 17.92 -16.45 -4.43
CA SER A 106 18.93 -15.64 -3.76
C SER A 106 19.42 -14.47 -4.61
N THR A 107 19.18 -14.49 -5.93
CA THR A 107 19.66 -13.46 -6.86
C THR A 107 18.55 -13.00 -7.80
N TYR A 108 18.59 -11.71 -8.16
CA TYR A 108 17.64 -11.15 -9.11
C TYR A 108 17.70 -11.81 -10.48
N GLY A 109 18.90 -12.22 -10.93
CA GLY A 109 19.08 -12.92 -12.21
C GLY A 109 18.33 -14.26 -12.26
N SER A 110 18.46 -15.08 -11.21
CA SER A 110 17.75 -16.37 -11.13
C SER A 110 16.24 -16.18 -11.01
N ALA A 111 15.79 -15.23 -10.19
CA ALA A 111 14.38 -14.86 -10.09
C ALA A 111 13.80 -14.39 -11.43
N ARG A 112 14.54 -13.58 -12.19
CA ARG A 112 14.13 -13.10 -13.51
C ARG A 112 13.95 -14.24 -14.50
N THR A 113 14.91 -15.17 -14.59
CA THR A 113 14.81 -16.33 -15.51
C THR A 113 13.61 -17.20 -15.15
N ALA A 114 13.45 -17.54 -13.87
CA ALA A 114 12.33 -18.36 -13.45
C ALA A 114 10.97 -17.64 -13.59
N ALA A 115 10.92 -16.33 -13.36
CA ALA A 115 9.71 -15.54 -13.62
C ALA A 115 9.31 -15.59 -15.10
N TRP A 116 10.28 -15.54 -16.02
CA TRP A 116 10.01 -15.68 -17.45
C TRP A 116 9.49 -17.08 -17.80
N GLU A 117 10.05 -18.14 -17.21
CA GLU A 117 9.55 -19.50 -17.38
C GLU A 117 8.12 -19.66 -16.84
N MET A 118 7.83 -19.10 -15.66
CA MET A 118 6.48 -19.14 -15.08
C MET A 118 5.44 -18.43 -15.94
N MET A 119 5.80 -17.28 -16.52
CA MET A 119 4.90 -16.54 -17.41
C MET A 119 4.61 -17.26 -18.74
N LYS A 120 5.34 -18.33 -19.09
CA LYS A 120 5.03 -19.17 -20.24
C LYS A 120 3.99 -20.25 -19.95
N LYS A 121 3.69 -20.52 -18.67
CA LYS A 121 2.75 -21.56 -18.28
C LYS A 121 1.32 -21.02 -18.33
N PRO A 122 0.43 -21.58 -19.18
CA PRO A 122 -0.93 -21.03 -19.34
C PRO A 122 -1.74 -21.01 -18.06
N ALA A 123 -1.63 -22.05 -17.22
CA ALA A 123 -2.31 -22.13 -15.94
C ALA A 123 -1.91 -20.99 -14.99
N VAL A 124 -0.61 -20.67 -14.93
CA VAL A 124 -0.07 -19.57 -14.10
C VAL A 124 -0.59 -18.22 -14.59
N VAL A 125 -0.57 -18.00 -15.91
CA VAL A 125 -1.06 -16.75 -16.50
C VAL A 125 -2.55 -16.56 -16.26
N ALA A 126 -3.35 -17.62 -16.47
CA ALA A 126 -4.79 -17.59 -16.23
C ALA A 126 -5.11 -17.24 -14.77
N GLU A 127 -4.38 -17.85 -13.82
CA GLU A 127 -4.59 -17.60 -12.40
C GLU A 127 -4.20 -16.17 -12.00
N ILE A 128 -3.07 -15.65 -12.50
CA ILE A 128 -2.67 -14.24 -12.28
C ILE A 128 -3.74 -13.28 -12.79
N GLN A 129 -4.30 -13.53 -13.98
CA GLN A 129 -5.36 -12.70 -14.55
C GLN A 129 -6.62 -12.73 -13.68
N ARG A 130 -7.03 -13.92 -13.23
CA ARG A 130 -8.17 -14.12 -12.33
C ARG A 130 -7.99 -13.35 -11.02
N LEU A 131 -6.83 -13.47 -10.38
CA LEU A 131 -6.52 -12.77 -9.13
C LEU A 131 -6.52 -11.24 -9.30
N LYS A 132 -5.94 -10.74 -10.40
CA LYS A 132 -5.97 -9.31 -10.72
C LYS A 132 -7.38 -8.80 -10.96
N ALA A 133 -8.24 -9.57 -11.62
CA ALA A 133 -9.64 -9.23 -11.85
C ALA A 133 -10.42 -9.12 -10.51
N ILE A 134 -10.24 -10.09 -9.60
CA ILE A 134 -10.83 -10.06 -8.25
C ILE A 134 -10.40 -8.80 -7.50
N LYS A 135 -9.10 -8.50 -7.49
CA LYS A 135 -8.57 -7.32 -6.80
C LYS A 135 -9.11 -6.02 -7.41
N ARG A 136 -9.23 -5.94 -8.73
CA ARG A 136 -9.79 -4.76 -9.42
C ARG A 136 -11.27 -4.56 -9.09
N ALA A 137 -12.08 -5.62 -9.15
CA ALA A 137 -13.50 -5.55 -8.80
C ALA A 137 -13.72 -5.05 -7.37
N MET A 138 -12.90 -5.52 -6.43
CA MET A 138 -12.97 -5.12 -5.01
C MET A 138 -12.46 -3.71 -4.71
N LEU A 139 -11.61 -3.13 -5.57
CA LEU A 139 -11.15 -1.75 -5.41
C LEU A 139 -12.20 -0.72 -5.85
N HIS A 140 -13.12 -1.11 -6.73
CA HIS A 140 -14.17 -0.25 -7.29
C HIS A 140 -15.58 -0.57 -6.77
N ALA A 141 -15.70 -1.40 -5.72
CA ALA A 141 -16.93 -1.78 -5.02
C ALA A 141 -16.91 -1.30 -3.55
#